data_AF-A0A8H3FKM1-F1
#
_entry.id   AF-A0A8H3FKM1-F1
#
_cell.length_a   1.000
_cell.length_b   1.000
_cell.length_c   1.000
_cell.angle_alpha   90.00
_cell.angle_beta   90.00
_cell.angle_gamma   90.00
#
_symmetry.space_group_name_H-M   'P 1'
#
loop_
_entity.id
_entity.type
_entity.pdbx_description
1 polymer ?
#
loop_
_entity_poly.entity_id
_entity_poly.type
_entity_poly.pdbx_seq_one_letter_code
_entity_poly.pdbx_strand_id
1 'polypeptide(L)'
;MANFTRISDDEIPSVTVDISQRLSKIDRDIYSGFMEHMGRCIYGGVYDPGNPLSDENGFRKDVLEALKELRMPVVRYPGGNFCATYHWIDGVGPKNDRPSRPELVWVATETNQFRTDEFMKWDLDEALAWVEYCNGIRNTRYANLRRKNGHPEPYNIKYWALGNEMWGEWQVNQMTPEQYAQQALSWAKALQLLDPSINFILGGSDGPEGTLWDSHVLHHCLQPIADHFSPLPKTLLIDMHSIHVYNIAEKHIPKALAPFSAKKGANDYFIPQTMLLLLSHTSNYFFIPLTRNWGMIR
;
A
#
# COMPACT_ATOMS: atom_id res chain seq x y z
N MET A 1 22.56 -16.60 3.70
CA MET A 1 21.90 -17.89 3.43
C MET A 1 21.02 -18.20 4.63
N ALA A 2 19.74 -18.50 4.41
CA ALA A 2 18.97 -19.23 5.42
C ALA A 2 19.40 -20.69 5.32
N ASN A 3 20.18 -21.16 6.29
CA ASN A 3 20.64 -22.54 6.30
C ASN A 3 19.49 -23.41 6.76
N PHE A 4 18.87 -24.14 5.83
CA PHE A 4 17.95 -25.23 6.15
C PHE A 4 18.75 -26.37 6.78
N THR A 5 18.93 -26.31 8.10
CA THR A 5 19.55 -27.38 8.86
C THR A 5 18.56 -28.52 9.02
N ARG A 6 18.75 -29.60 8.26
CA ARG A 6 18.09 -30.88 8.56
C ARG A 6 18.71 -31.43 9.85
N ILE A 7 17.91 -31.49 10.91
CA ILE A 7 18.22 -32.28 12.11
C ILE A 7 18.34 -33.77 11.74
N SER A 8 19.10 -34.53 12.52
CA SER A 8 19.23 -35.98 12.27
C SER A 8 17.93 -36.71 12.58
N ASP A 9 17.75 -37.90 12.01
CA ASP A 9 16.49 -38.66 12.11
C ASP A 9 16.21 -39.19 13.54
N ASP A 10 17.19 -39.09 14.45
CA ASP A 10 17.12 -39.39 15.87
C ASP A 10 16.94 -38.15 16.79
N GLU A 11 17.03 -36.93 16.26
CA GLU A 11 16.77 -35.70 17.02
C GLU A 11 15.26 -35.43 17.13
N ILE A 12 14.79 -35.19 18.36
CA ILE A 12 13.39 -34.80 18.63
C ILE A 12 13.28 -33.27 18.58
N PRO A 13 12.45 -32.67 17.69
CA PRO A 13 12.24 -31.23 17.67
C PRO A 13 11.69 -30.71 19.00
N SER A 14 12.36 -29.74 19.60
CA SER A 14 11.92 -29.07 20.83
C SER A 14 11.71 -27.58 20.62
N VAL A 15 10.62 -27.02 21.16
CA VAL A 15 10.37 -25.57 21.20
C VAL A 15 10.53 -25.09 22.63
N THR A 16 11.46 -24.16 22.85
CA THR A 16 11.69 -23.51 24.16
C THR A 16 11.22 -22.06 24.08
N VAL A 17 10.51 -21.59 25.11
CA VAL A 17 10.02 -20.20 25.20
C VAL A 17 10.65 -19.52 26.40
N ASP A 18 11.49 -18.51 26.14
CA ASP A 18 12.10 -17.67 27.16
C ASP A 18 11.44 -16.27 27.16
N ILE A 19 10.76 -15.92 28.25
CA ILE A 19 10.04 -14.65 28.41
C ILE A 19 10.96 -13.42 28.57
N SER A 20 12.27 -13.63 28.75
CA SER A 20 13.30 -12.59 28.75
C SER A 20 13.77 -12.24 27.33
N GLN A 21 13.71 -13.19 26.39
CA GLN A 21 14.10 -13.03 24.98
C GLN A 21 12.99 -12.36 24.16
N ARG A 22 12.64 -11.11 24.52
CA ARG A 22 11.60 -10.34 23.83
C ARG A 22 12.17 -9.63 22.60
N LEU A 23 11.68 -9.97 21.42
CA LEU A 23 12.07 -9.32 20.15
C LEU A 23 11.52 -7.88 20.06
N SER A 24 10.19 -7.74 20.08
CA SER A 24 9.50 -6.45 20.02
C SER A 24 8.04 -6.60 20.47
N LYS A 25 7.33 -5.47 20.57
CA LYS A 25 5.86 -5.49 20.59
C LYS A 25 5.37 -5.78 19.18
N ILE A 26 4.43 -6.72 19.05
CA ILE A 26 3.76 -7.01 17.76
C ILE A 26 3.03 -5.74 17.30
N ASP A 27 3.42 -5.20 16.15
CA ASP A 27 2.60 -4.23 15.43
C ASP A 27 1.39 -4.97 14.84
N ARG A 28 0.19 -4.39 14.97
CA ARG A 28 -1.02 -5.00 14.41
C ARG A 28 -1.07 -4.88 12.88
N ASP A 29 -0.36 -3.92 12.30
CA ASP A 29 -0.38 -3.65 10.86
C ASP A 29 0.28 -4.77 10.02
N ILE A 30 0.85 -5.81 10.65
CA ILE A 30 1.24 -7.07 10.00
C ILE A 30 0.05 -7.98 9.64
N TYR A 31 -1.12 -7.78 10.27
CA TYR A 31 -2.34 -8.60 10.03
C TYR A 31 -3.29 -7.96 9.01
N SER A 32 -2.71 -7.32 8.01
CA SER A 32 -3.41 -6.43 7.07
C SER A 32 -3.93 -7.18 5.84
N GLY A 33 -4.87 -6.57 5.12
CA GLY A 33 -5.39 -7.06 3.84
C GLY A 33 -4.90 -6.27 2.61
N PHE A 34 -5.23 -6.78 1.43
CA PHE A 34 -5.01 -6.13 0.15
C PHE A 34 -6.19 -6.43 -0.78
N MET A 35 -6.72 -5.38 -1.41
CA MET A 35 -7.75 -5.43 -2.42
C MET A 35 -7.29 -4.62 -3.65
N GLU A 36 -7.41 -5.24 -4.82
CA GLU A 36 -7.09 -4.64 -6.11
C GLU A 36 -8.31 -4.76 -7.03
N HIS A 37 -8.44 -3.84 -7.98
CA HIS A 37 -9.32 -4.02 -9.16
C HIS A 37 -8.72 -5.06 -10.12
N MET A 38 -8.61 -6.29 -9.64
CA MET A 38 -8.11 -7.46 -10.37
C MET A 38 -9.18 -8.55 -10.34
N GLY A 39 -9.63 -8.97 -11.53
CA GLY A 39 -10.60 -10.04 -11.71
C GLY A 39 -11.87 -9.84 -10.89
N ARG A 40 -12.05 -10.67 -9.85
CA ARG A 40 -13.25 -10.69 -8.99
C ARG A 40 -13.02 -10.22 -7.55
N CYS A 41 -11.91 -9.52 -7.26
CA CYS A 41 -11.66 -9.01 -5.92
C CYS A 41 -12.67 -7.91 -5.52
N ILE A 42 -12.87 -6.90 -6.39
CA ILE A 42 -13.90 -5.88 -6.22
C ILE A 42 -15.24 -6.40 -6.79
N TYR A 43 -15.34 -6.49 -8.11
CA TYR A 43 -16.59 -6.77 -8.83
C TYR A 43 -16.97 -8.27 -8.77
N GLY A 44 -18.15 -8.57 -8.24
CA GLY A 44 -18.55 -9.96 -7.95
C GLY A 44 -17.78 -10.59 -6.78
N GLY A 45 -17.06 -9.78 -6.01
CA GLY A 45 -16.35 -10.10 -4.77
C GLY A 45 -16.95 -9.33 -3.60
N VAL A 46 -16.28 -8.26 -3.14
CA VAL A 46 -16.83 -7.37 -2.09
C VAL A 46 -18.07 -6.58 -2.58
N TYR A 47 -18.14 -6.28 -3.87
CA TYR A 47 -19.14 -5.40 -4.47
C TYR A 47 -19.87 -6.13 -5.61
N ASP A 48 -21.16 -6.36 -5.43
CA ASP A 48 -22.01 -7.13 -6.33
C ASP A 48 -23.49 -6.67 -6.18
N PRO A 49 -23.87 -5.54 -6.79
CA PRO A 49 -25.20 -4.93 -6.56
C PRO A 49 -26.39 -5.79 -6.98
N GLY A 50 -26.19 -6.77 -7.87
CA GLY A 50 -27.23 -7.71 -8.28
C GLY A 50 -27.45 -8.88 -7.31
N ASN A 51 -26.64 -8.99 -6.25
CA ASN A 51 -26.65 -10.14 -5.36
C ASN A 51 -27.73 -10.03 -4.27
N PRO A 52 -28.50 -11.10 -3.99
CA PRO A 52 -29.43 -11.13 -2.86
C PRO A 52 -28.78 -10.90 -1.48
N LEU A 53 -27.47 -11.14 -1.34
CA LEU A 53 -26.71 -10.93 -0.11
C LEU A 53 -26.08 -9.53 0.01
N SER A 54 -26.31 -8.64 -0.95
CA SER A 54 -25.79 -7.28 -0.89
C SER A 54 -26.63 -6.33 -0.04
N ASP A 55 -26.03 -5.23 0.40
CA ASP A 55 -26.72 -4.08 0.98
C ASP A 55 -27.23 -3.10 -0.11
N GLU A 56 -27.93 -2.05 0.32
CA GLU A 56 -28.45 -1.00 -0.56
C GLU A 56 -27.38 -0.20 -1.32
N ASN A 57 -26.12 -0.28 -0.87
CA ASN A 57 -24.99 0.40 -1.49
C ASN A 57 -24.29 -0.48 -2.54
N GLY A 58 -24.55 -1.79 -2.53
CA GLY A 58 -24.04 -2.83 -3.44
C GLY A 58 -23.00 -3.77 -2.83
N PHE A 59 -22.76 -3.72 -1.52
CA PHE A 59 -21.73 -4.49 -0.83
C PHE A 59 -22.24 -5.82 -0.29
N ARG A 60 -21.49 -6.90 -0.57
CA ARG A 60 -21.79 -8.27 -0.13
C ARG A 60 -21.65 -8.39 1.38
N LYS A 61 -22.78 -8.44 2.11
CA LYS A 61 -22.81 -8.44 3.58
C LYS A 61 -22.14 -9.68 4.18
N ASP A 62 -22.28 -10.82 3.51
CA ASP A 62 -21.62 -12.08 3.87
C ASP A 62 -20.10 -12.03 3.71
N VAL A 63 -19.61 -11.39 2.64
CA VAL A 63 -18.17 -11.12 2.45
C VAL A 63 -17.67 -10.13 3.49
N LEU A 64 -18.40 -9.04 3.75
CA LEU A 64 -18.04 -8.07 4.79
C LEU A 64 -17.99 -8.71 6.19
N GLU A 65 -18.89 -9.64 6.52
CA GLU A 65 -18.86 -10.34 7.81
C GLU A 65 -17.62 -11.23 7.95
N ALA A 66 -17.30 -12.02 6.92
CA ALA A 66 -16.06 -12.82 6.90
C ALA A 66 -14.80 -11.94 7.03
N LEU A 67 -14.77 -10.75 6.40
CA LEU A 67 -13.65 -9.82 6.54
C LEU A 67 -13.56 -9.18 7.96
N LYS A 68 -14.66 -9.04 8.69
CA LYS A 68 -14.63 -8.57 10.10
C LYS A 68 -13.98 -9.60 11.02
N GLU A 69 -14.20 -10.90 10.79
CA GLU A 69 -13.60 -11.96 11.61
C GLU A 69 -12.07 -11.95 11.55
N LEU A 70 -11.49 -11.61 10.39
CA LEU A 70 -10.05 -11.44 10.20
C LEU A 70 -9.45 -10.29 11.03
N ARG A 71 -10.28 -9.32 11.46
CA ARG A 71 -9.88 -8.14 12.26
C ARG A 71 -8.68 -7.38 11.68
N MET A 72 -8.64 -7.30 10.35
CA MET A 72 -7.62 -6.56 9.61
C MET A 72 -7.63 -5.09 10.05
N PRO A 73 -6.52 -4.54 10.55
CA PRO A 73 -6.46 -3.12 10.89
C PRO A 73 -6.44 -2.22 9.65
N VAL A 74 -6.13 -2.80 8.48
CA VAL A 74 -5.75 -2.12 7.24
C VAL A 74 -6.18 -2.94 6.03
N VAL A 75 -6.50 -2.27 4.92
CA VAL A 75 -6.54 -2.89 3.59
C VAL A 75 -5.93 -1.99 2.52
N ARG A 76 -4.91 -2.47 1.79
CA ARG A 76 -4.39 -1.82 0.58
C ARG A 76 -5.45 -1.76 -0.51
N TYR A 77 -5.49 -0.63 -1.21
CA TYR A 77 -6.37 -0.29 -2.33
C TYR A 77 -5.70 0.88 -3.09
N PRO A 78 -5.91 1.15 -4.39
CA PRO A 78 -6.73 0.45 -5.38
C PRO A 78 -6.01 -0.69 -6.11
N GLY A 79 -4.70 -0.82 -5.93
CA GLY A 79 -3.90 -1.65 -6.83
C GLY A 79 -2.67 -2.27 -6.21
N GLY A 80 -2.23 -3.34 -6.85
CA GLY A 80 -0.84 -3.51 -7.23
C GLY A 80 -0.66 -2.81 -8.56
N ASN A 81 -0.57 -3.59 -9.64
CA ASN A 81 -0.30 -3.07 -10.99
C ASN A 81 -1.39 -2.13 -11.51
N PHE A 82 -2.64 -2.35 -11.13
CA PHE A 82 -3.79 -1.51 -11.51
C PHE A 82 -3.55 -0.01 -11.24
N CYS A 83 -2.82 0.33 -10.18
CA CYS A 83 -2.62 1.74 -9.84
C CYS A 83 -1.81 2.50 -10.91
N ALA A 84 -0.94 1.82 -11.67
CA ALA A 84 -0.02 2.45 -12.63
C ALA A 84 -0.72 3.22 -13.75
N THR A 85 -1.96 2.87 -14.08
CA THR A 85 -2.81 3.53 -15.09
C THR A 85 -4.14 4.01 -14.53
N TYR A 86 -4.39 3.79 -13.24
CA TYR A 86 -5.55 4.30 -12.56
C TYR A 86 -5.32 5.75 -12.18
N HIS A 87 -6.25 6.58 -12.59
CA HIS A 87 -6.37 7.88 -11.99
C HIS A 87 -7.21 7.73 -10.72
N TRP A 88 -6.70 8.21 -9.58
CA TRP A 88 -7.65 8.56 -8.51
C TRP A 88 -8.56 9.69 -9.02
N ILE A 89 -8.16 10.35 -10.10
CA ILE A 89 -8.95 11.28 -10.89
C ILE A 89 -9.56 10.48 -12.09
N ASP A 90 -10.52 9.55 -11.88
CA ASP A 90 -11.42 8.82 -12.86
C ASP A 90 -12.85 8.24 -12.40
N GLY A 91 -13.60 8.76 -11.39
CA GLY A 91 -14.71 8.04 -10.71
C GLY A 91 -15.22 8.36 -9.26
N VAL A 92 -15.02 9.53 -8.61
CA VAL A 92 -15.77 9.94 -7.38
C VAL A 92 -17.10 10.57 -7.83
N GLY A 93 -17.78 11.37 -7.00
CA GLY A 93 -19.10 11.89 -7.34
C GLY A 93 -20.16 10.80 -7.55
N PRO A 94 -21.26 11.12 -8.25
CA PRO A 94 -22.37 10.20 -8.50
C PRO A 94 -21.95 9.01 -9.38
N LYS A 95 -22.43 7.80 -9.06
CA LYS A 95 -22.05 6.55 -9.76
C LYS A 95 -22.32 6.58 -11.28
N ASN A 96 -23.35 7.30 -11.72
CA ASN A 96 -23.78 7.34 -13.12
C ASN A 96 -22.92 8.27 -14.00
N ASP A 97 -22.15 9.17 -13.39
CA ASP A 97 -21.36 10.19 -14.10
C ASP A 97 -19.91 9.73 -14.36
N ARG A 98 -19.56 8.53 -13.89
CA ARG A 98 -18.18 8.03 -13.84
C ARG A 98 -17.78 7.32 -15.14
N PRO A 99 -16.60 7.60 -15.70
CA PRO A 99 -16.15 7.00 -16.94
C PRO A 99 -15.81 5.52 -16.72
N SER A 100 -16.15 4.67 -17.71
CA SER A 100 -15.49 3.38 -17.86
C SER A 100 -14.17 3.55 -18.62
N ARG A 101 -13.12 2.84 -18.20
CA ARG A 101 -11.76 2.94 -18.76
C ARG A 101 -11.23 1.56 -19.17
N PRO A 102 -10.37 1.48 -20.19
CA PRO A 102 -9.57 0.28 -20.43
C PRO A 102 -8.58 0.11 -19.28
N GLU A 103 -8.57 -1.08 -18.69
CA GLU A 103 -7.58 -1.47 -17.70
C GLU A 103 -6.51 -2.31 -18.42
N LEU A 104 -5.25 -1.87 -18.32
CA LEU A 104 -4.19 -2.34 -19.23
C LEU A 104 -3.45 -3.59 -18.74
N VAL A 105 -3.45 -3.88 -17.43
CA VAL A 105 -2.60 -4.93 -16.84
C VAL A 105 -3.34 -6.28 -16.77
N TRP A 106 -4.60 -6.24 -16.39
CA TRP A 106 -5.53 -7.37 -16.30
C TRP A 106 -6.44 -7.49 -17.53
N VAL A 107 -6.29 -6.59 -18.50
CA VAL A 107 -6.97 -6.59 -19.81
C VAL A 107 -8.50 -6.61 -19.63
N ALA A 108 -8.99 -5.63 -18.86
CA ALA A 108 -10.38 -5.52 -18.47
C ALA A 108 -10.98 -4.15 -18.82
N THR A 109 -12.27 -3.97 -18.55
CA THR A 109 -12.89 -2.64 -18.50
C THR A 109 -13.14 -2.29 -17.04
N GLU A 110 -12.42 -1.30 -16.53
CA GLU A 110 -12.76 -0.71 -15.24
C GLU A 110 -14.01 0.15 -15.40
N THR A 111 -14.99 -0.01 -14.51
CA THR A 111 -16.27 0.70 -14.61
C THR A 111 -16.34 1.93 -13.71
N ASN A 112 -15.36 2.09 -12.81
CA ASN A 112 -15.28 3.08 -11.74
C ASN A 112 -16.56 3.18 -10.88
N GLN A 113 -17.41 2.15 -10.88
CA GLN A 113 -18.53 2.03 -9.96
C GLN A 113 -18.03 1.93 -8.51
N PHE A 114 -16.80 1.44 -8.34
CA PHE A 114 -15.92 1.67 -7.20
C PHE A 114 -14.91 2.82 -7.51
N ARG A 115 -14.55 3.64 -6.52
CA ARG A 115 -14.37 5.13 -6.53
C ARG A 115 -13.29 5.83 -7.44
N THR A 116 -13.33 7.20 -7.41
CA THR A 116 -12.34 8.34 -7.62
C THR A 116 -12.06 9.03 -9.02
N ASP A 117 -12.37 10.39 -9.27
CA ASP A 117 -12.41 11.62 -10.27
C ASP A 117 -12.33 11.74 -11.89
N GLU A 118 -11.54 12.65 -12.55
CA GLU A 118 -11.09 12.61 -14.02
C GLU A 118 -9.73 13.34 -14.46
N PHE A 119 -8.78 12.64 -15.17
CA PHE A 119 -7.58 12.97 -16.04
C PHE A 119 -6.33 13.85 -15.67
N MET A 120 -5.13 13.23 -15.52
CA MET A 120 -3.78 13.67 -16.00
C MET A 120 -2.71 12.58 -15.68
N LYS A 121 -1.62 12.46 -16.45
CA LYS A 121 -0.52 11.47 -16.23
C LYS A 121 0.02 11.58 -14.80
N TRP A 122 0.23 10.45 -14.09
CA TRP A 122 0.81 10.35 -12.73
C TRP A 122 1.86 11.44 -12.45
N ASP A 123 1.39 12.53 -11.87
CA ASP A 123 2.19 13.71 -11.56
C ASP A 123 1.96 14.12 -10.11
N LEU A 124 2.75 15.10 -9.68
CA LEU A 124 2.73 15.54 -8.29
C LEU A 124 1.40 16.23 -7.93
N ASP A 125 0.73 16.85 -8.91
CA ASP A 125 -0.52 17.55 -8.70
C ASP A 125 -1.68 16.56 -8.50
N GLU A 126 -1.71 15.45 -9.24
CA GLU A 126 -2.64 14.34 -9.00
C GLU A 126 -2.47 13.75 -7.59
N ALA A 127 -1.23 13.48 -7.17
CA ALA A 127 -0.94 12.94 -5.84
C ALA A 127 -1.30 13.93 -4.71
N LEU A 128 -0.96 15.21 -4.85
CA LEU A 128 -1.35 16.27 -3.92
C LEU A 128 -2.88 16.42 -3.85
N ALA A 129 -3.56 16.38 -5.00
CA ALA A 129 -5.01 16.44 -5.08
C ALA A 129 -5.69 15.28 -4.35
N TRP A 130 -5.12 14.06 -4.43
CA TRP A 130 -5.65 12.90 -3.72
C TRP A 130 -5.50 13.04 -2.20
N VAL A 131 -4.33 13.44 -1.72
CA VAL A 131 -4.10 13.69 -0.28
C VAL A 131 -4.98 14.84 0.21
N GLU A 132 -5.16 15.91 -0.57
CA GLU A 132 -6.06 17.02 -0.21
C GLU A 132 -7.53 16.58 -0.19
N TYR A 133 -7.98 15.78 -1.16
CA TYR A 133 -9.32 15.19 -1.16
C TYR A 133 -9.52 14.34 0.09
N CYS A 134 -8.55 13.46 0.40
CA CYS A 134 -8.70 12.48 1.46
C CYS A 134 -8.58 13.07 2.86
N ASN A 135 -7.58 13.91 3.11
CA ASN A 135 -7.20 14.38 4.45
C ASN A 135 -7.41 15.89 4.64
N GLY A 136 -7.67 16.65 3.58
CA GLY A 136 -7.79 18.11 3.63
C GLY A 136 -8.93 18.59 4.53
N ILE A 137 -8.57 19.38 5.55
CA ILE A 137 -9.50 20.06 6.47
C ILE A 137 -9.81 21.50 6.04
N ARG A 138 -8.98 22.13 5.21
CA ARG A 138 -9.10 23.53 4.81
C ARG A 138 -10.25 23.75 3.81
N ASN A 139 -10.61 25.00 3.56
CA ASN A 139 -11.57 25.41 2.52
C ASN A 139 -10.86 25.46 1.15
N THR A 140 -10.51 24.29 0.60
CA THR A 140 -9.69 24.11 -0.60
C THR A 140 -10.39 23.20 -1.62
N ARG A 141 -9.91 23.19 -2.88
CA ARG A 141 -10.63 22.61 -4.04
C ARG A 141 -11.08 21.17 -3.80
N TYR A 142 -10.16 20.28 -3.46
CA TYR A 142 -10.42 18.85 -3.37
C TYR A 142 -11.02 18.46 -2.02
N ALA A 143 -10.66 19.14 -0.94
CA ALA A 143 -11.36 19.03 0.34
C ALA A 143 -12.86 19.40 0.21
N ASN A 144 -13.18 20.45 -0.56
CA ASN A 144 -14.56 20.83 -0.86
C ASN A 144 -15.26 19.87 -1.83
N LEU A 145 -14.53 19.28 -2.77
CA LEU A 145 -15.07 18.22 -3.62
C LEU A 145 -15.47 16.99 -2.78
N ARG A 146 -14.66 16.60 -1.79
CA ARG A 146 -15.01 15.54 -0.83
C ARG A 146 -16.31 15.87 -0.08
N ARG A 147 -16.42 17.10 0.43
CA ARG A 147 -17.64 17.60 1.11
C ARG A 147 -18.87 17.56 0.18
N LYS A 148 -18.73 18.05 -1.05
CA LYS A 148 -19.78 18.03 -2.09
C LYS A 148 -20.21 16.60 -2.43
N ASN A 149 -19.29 15.65 -2.43
CA ASN A 149 -19.52 14.22 -2.65
C ASN A 149 -20.11 13.50 -1.41
N GLY A 150 -20.68 14.22 -0.44
CA GLY A 150 -21.38 13.66 0.72
C GLY A 150 -20.48 13.28 1.90
N HIS A 151 -19.18 13.62 1.87
CA HIS A 151 -18.22 13.24 2.89
C HIS A 151 -17.59 14.49 3.55
N PRO A 152 -18.25 15.08 4.56
CA PRO A 152 -17.82 16.34 5.15
C PRO A 152 -16.43 16.23 5.83
N GLU A 153 -16.27 15.21 6.66
CA GLU A 153 -15.05 14.91 7.41
C GLU A 153 -13.96 14.29 6.52
N PRO A 154 -12.67 14.52 6.81
CA PRO A 154 -11.57 13.81 6.17
C PRO A 154 -11.57 12.32 6.54
N TYR A 155 -11.07 11.47 5.64
CA TYR A 155 -10.89 10.04 5.92
C TYR A 155 -9.66 9.75 6.79
N ASN A 156 -8.72 10.71 6.88
CA ASN A 156 -7.47 10.60 7.65
C ASN A 156 -6.63 9.37 7.26
N ILE A 157 -6.39 9.23 5.95
CA ILE A 157 -5.56 8.18 5.36
C ILE A 157 -4.12 8.37 5.84
N LYS A 158 -3.67 7.51 6.76
CA LYS A 158 -2.37 7.67 7.43
C LYS A 158 -1.19 7.25 6.56
N TYR A 159 -1.28 6.17 5.78
CA TYR A 159 -0.12 5.64 5.06
C TYR A 159 -0.36 5.59 3.55
N TRP A 160 0.69 5.97 2.81
CA TRP A 160 0.67 6.17 1.37
C TRP A 160 1.85 5.46 0.72
N ALA A 161 1.59 4.50 -0.16
CA ALA A 161 2.61 3.89 -1.00
C ALA A 161 2.95 4.80 -2.19
N LEU A 162 4.25 5.05 -2.39
CA LEU A 162 4.76 5.84 -3.50
C LEU A 162 4.93 4.92 -4.72
N GLY A 163 3.83 4.54 -5.36
CA GLY A 163 3.81 3.56 -6.46
C GLY A 163 3.58 2.11 -6.01
N ASN A 164 3.90 1.16 -6.90
CA ASN A 164 3.75 -0.27 -6.64
C ASN A 164 5.09 -1.03 -6.75
N GLU A 165 5.40 -1.60 -7.92
CA GLU A 165 6.57 -2.44 -8.19
C GLU A 165 7.36 -1.87 -9.36
N MET A 166 7.70 -0.58 -9.27
CA MET A 166 8.19 0.27 -10.37
C MET A 166 9.45 -0.26 -11.08
N TRP A 167 10.10 -1.28 -10.53
CA TRP A 167 11.25 -2.00 -11.09
C TRP A 167 10.88 -3.05 -12.14
N GLY A 168 9.67 -3.65 -12.06
CA GLY A 168 9.28 -4.80 -12.86
C GLY A 168 8.96 -4.46 -14.32
N GLU A 169 9.43 -5.28 -15.26
CA GLU A 169 9.20 -5.10 -16.71
C GLU A 169 7.73 -5.15 -17.14
N TRP A 170 6.86 -5.68 -16.28
CA TRP A 170 5.41 -5.71 -16.47
C TRP A 170 4.69 -4.42 -16.04
N GLN A 171 5.36 -3.49 -15.36
CA GLN A 171 4.74 -2.21 -15.00
C GLN A 171 4.63 -1.30 -16.23
N VAL A 172 3.44 -0.75 -16.44
CA VAL A 172 3.17 0.25 -17.49
C VAL A 172 4.08 1.50 -17.33
N ASN A 173 4.52 1.77 -16.10
CA ASN A 173 5.36 2.90 -15.72
C ASN A 173 6.71 2.46 -15.12
N GLN A 174 7.34 1.40 -15.64
CA GLN A 174 8.66 0.93 -15.21
C GLN A 174 9.70 2.06 -15.16
N MET A 175 10.57 2.02 -14.15
CA MET A 175 11.63 2.99 -13.85
C MET A 175 12.96 2.28 -13.54
N THR A 176 14.07 3.02 -13.63
CA THR A 176 15.33 2.64 -12.97
C THR A 176 15.30 3.02 -11.48
N PRO A 177 16.17 2.44 -10.62
CA PRO A 177 16.25 2.81 -9.21
C PRO A 177 16.47 4.32 -8.99
N GLU A 178 17.29 4.95 -9.82
CA GLU A 178 17.62 6.38 -9.78
C GLU A 178 16.37 7.25 -10.03
N GLN A 179 15.61 6.91 -11.08
CA GLN A 179 14.40 7.61 -11.47
C GLN A 179 13.34 7.52 -10.36
N TYR A 180 13.13 6.29 -9.85
CA TYR A 180 12.17 6.04 -8.80
C TYR A 180 12.54 6.77 -7.49
N ALA A 181 13.79 6.63 -7.03
CA ALA A 181 14.24 7.25 -5.78
C ALA A 181 14.14 8.78 -5.82
N GLN A 182 14.55 9.39 -6.95
CA GLN A 182 14.48 10.83 -7.13
C GLN A 182 13.03 11.34 -7.16
N GLN A 183 12.11 10.60 -7.79
CA GLN A 183 10.69 10.94 -7.84
C GLN A 183 10.02 10.75 -6.47
N ALA A 184 10.21 9.59 -5.84
CA ALA A 184 9.64 9.25 -4.54
C ALA A 184 10.05 10.27 -3.45
N LEU A 185 11.34 10.67 -3.40
CA LEU A 185 11.81 11.67 -2.44
C LEU A 185 11.23 13.07 -2.72
N SER A 186 11.04 13.44 -4.00
CA SER A 186 10.39 14.71 -4.38
C SER A 186 8.92 14.74 -3.98
N TRP A 187 8.21 13.64 -4.24
CA TRP A 187 6.79 13.49 -3.90
C TRP A 187 6.58 13.47 -2.38
N ALA A 188 7.38 12.69 -1.64
CA ALA A 188 7.33 12.65 -0.18
C ALA A 188 7.48 14.05 0.45
N LYS A 189 8.40 14.89 -0.07
CA LYS A 189 8.58 16.28 0.39
C LYS A 189 7.31 17.11 0.25
N ALA A 190 6.71 17.13 -0.93
CA ALA A 190 5.53 17.94 -1.20
C ALA A 190 4.27 17.43 -0.48
N LEU A 191 4.07 16.11 -0.43
CA LEU A 191 2.95 15.49 0.27
C LEU A 191 3.06 15.72 1.80
N GLN A 192 4.25 15.64 2.38
CA GLN A 192 4.51 15.93 3.81
C GLN A 192 4.26 17.42 4.16
N LEU A 193 4.45 18.34 3.21
CA LEU A 193 4.12 19.77 3.39
C LEU A 193 2.60 20.03 3.34
N LEU A 194 1.86 19.22 2.59
CA LEU A 194 0.39 19.28 2.49
C LEU A 194 -0.27 18.69 3.74
N ASP A 195 0.13 17.48 4.13
CA ASP A 195 -0.31 16.80 5.35
C ASP A 195 0.89 16.17 6.06
N PRO A 196 1.36 16.75 7.19
CA PRO A 196 2.53 16.24 7.88
C PRO A 196 2.23 14.98 8.72
N SER A 197 0.96 14.57 8.85
CA SER A 197 0.58 13.40 9.67
C SER A 197 0.77 12.05 8.98
N ILE A 198 1.05 12.05 7.68
CA ILE A 198 1.15 10.84 6.86
C ILE A 198 2.49 10.10 7.02
N ASN A 199 2.47 8.83 6.65
CA ASN A 199 3.63 7.96 6.57
C ASN A 199 3.80 7.41 5.15
N PHE A 200 5.03 7.38 4.63
CA PHE A 200 5.31 6.92 3.28
C PHE A 200 5.91 5.51 3.24
N ILE A 201 5.49 4.74 2.24
CA ILE A 201 6.01 3.41 1.94
C ILE A 201 6.65 3.45 0.53
N LEU A 202 7.92 3.09 0.44
CA LEU A 202 8.62 2.88 -0.83
C LEU A 202 8.26 1.51 -1.44
N GLY A 203 8.28 1.42 -2.76
CA GLY A 203 8.17 0.16 -3.50
C GLY A 203 9.53 -0.55 -3.58
N GLY A 204 9.65 -1.71 -2.91
CA GLY A 204 10.82 -2.58 -3.00
C GLY A 204 10.73 -3.60 -4.12
N SER A 205 11.86 -4.27 -4.35
CA SER A 205 12.01 -5.32 -5.37
C SER A 205 12.01 -6.72 -4.76
N ASP A 206 11.89 -7.74 -5.62
CA ASP A 206 11.89 -9.15 -5.19
C ASP A 206 13.19 -9.89 -5.59
N GLY A 207 13.34 -11.10 -5.04
CA GLY A 207 14.42 -12.01 -5.39
C GLY A 207 15.84 -11.52 -5.02
N PRO A 208 16.89 -12.21 -5.52
CA PRO A 208 18.28 -11.81 -5.32
C PRO A 208 18.66 -10.52 -6.06
N GLU A 209 18.07 -10.28 -7.22
CA GLU A 209 18.38 -9.15 -8.12
C GLU A 209 17.86 -7.82 -7.54
N GLY A 210 16.73 -7.85 -6.81
CA GLY A 210 16.19 -6.70 -6.09
C GLY A 210 17.14 -6.05 -5.09
N THR A 211 18.21 -6.74 -4.66
CA THR A 211 19.25 -6.16 -3.78
C THR A 211 19.82 -4.83 -4.32
N LEU A 212 19.97 -4.68 -5.64
CA LEU A 212 20.49 -3.45 -6.24
C LEU A 212 19.46 -2.31 -6.20
N TRP A 213 18.20 -2.62 -6.52
CA TRP A 213 17.09 -1.67 -6.42
C TRP A 213 16.91 -1.20 -4.98
N ASP A 214 16.70 -2.13 -4.04
CA ASP A 214 16.47 -1.83 -2.63
C ASP A 214 17.64 -1.04 -2.05
N SER A 215 18.88 -1.43 -2.36
CA SER A 215 20.07 -0.69 -1.93
C SER A 215 20.04 0.75 -2.43
N HIS A 216 19.88 0.99 -3.74
CA HIS A 216 19.89 2.35 -4.28
C HIS A 216 18.78 3.20 -3.67
N VAL A 217 17.55 2.67 -3.67
CA VAL A 217 16.35 3.38 -3.24
C VAL A 217 16.41 3.71 -1.76
N LEU A 218 16.82 2.77 -0.89
CA LEU A 218 16.97 3.02 0.54
C LEU A 218 18.10 4.02 0.82
N HIS A 219 19.27 3.88 0.19
CA HIS A 219 20.38 4.82 0.37
C HIS A 219 19.99 6.25 -0.04
N HIS A 220 19.22 6.43 -1.12
CA HIS A 220 18.84 7.74 -1.60
C HIS A 220 17.68 8.36 -0.80
N CYS A 221 16.70 7.56 -0.39
CA CYS A 221 15.47 8.06 0.23
C CYS A 221 15.50 8.09 1.77
N LEU A 222 16.37 7.33 2.44
CA LEU A 222 16.57 7.37 3.90
C LEU A 222 17.64 8.39 4.34
N GLN A 223 17.82 9.46 3.56
CA GLN A 223 18.69 10.57 3.93
C GLN A 223 17.98 11.51 4.93
N PRO A 224 18.68 12.01 5.97
CA PRO A 224 18.11 12.98 6.89
C PRO A 224 17.66 14.25 6.17
N ILE A 225 16.46 14.74 6.51
CA ILE A 225 16.05 16.10 6.11
C ILE A 225 16.65 17.13 7.06
N ALA A 226 17.15 18.24 6.50
CA ALA A 226 17.51 19.39 7.30
C ALA A 226 16.27 19.98 8.00
N ASP A 227 16.42 20.42 9.25
CA ASP A 227 15.37 20.89 10.16
C ASP A 227 14.45 22.01 9.59
N HIS A 228 14.82 22.61 8.46
CA HIS A 228 14.09 23.70 7.82
C HIS A 228 12.91 23.24 6.93
N PHE A 229 12.78 21.94 6.64
CA PHE A 229 11.78 21.43 5.68
C PHE A 229 10.48 20.87 6.29
N SER A 230 10.41 20.63 7.60
CA SER A 230 9.19 20.11 8.23
C SER A 230 8.90 20.80 9.57
N PRO A 231 7.64 21.15 9.89
CA PRO A 231 7.25 21.59 11.23
C PRO A 231 7.19 20.44 12.25
N LEU A 232 7.48 19.20 11.85
CA LEU A 232 7.54 18.03 12.72
C LEU A 232 8.99 17.57 12.93
N PRO A 233 9.30 16.96 14.09
CA PRO A 233 10.60 16.35 14.38
C PRO A 233 10.76 14.98 13.68
N LYS A 234 10.43 14.88 12.39
CA LYS A 234 10.75 13.72 11.55
C LYS A 234 12.19 13.89 11.05
N THR A 235 13.12 13.04 11.49
CA THR A 235 14.49 13.00 10.96
C THR A 235 14.54 12.45 9.53
N LEU A 236 13.60 11.57 9.17
CA LEU A 236 13.45 10.96 7.85
C LEU A 236 12.07 11.27 7.28
N LEU A 237 11.98 11.43 5.96
CA LEU A 237 10.68 11.55 5.28
C LEU A 237 9.98 10.20 5.14
N ILE A 238 10.72 9.16 4.75
CA ILE A 238 10.18 7.82 4.51
C ILE A 238 10.14 7.03 5.82
N ASP A 239 9.02 6.31 6.02
CA ASP A 239 8.76 5.54 7.23
C ASP A 239 8.88 4.01 6.99
N MET A 240 8.65 3.54 5.75
CA MET A 240 8.59 2.11 5.40
C MET A 240 9.13 1.80 4.00
N HIS A 241 9.52 0.54 3.78
CA HIS A 241 9.89 -0.02 2.48
C HIS A 241 9.15 -1.35 2.27
N SER A 242 8.53 -1.54 1.11
CA SER A 242 7.80 -2.76 0.79
C SER A 242 8.75 -3.90 0.42
N ILE A 243 8.33 -5.14 0.66
CA ILE A 243 9.04 -6.35 0.23
C ILE A 243 7.95 -7.30 -0.26
N HIS A 244 8.02 -7.81 -1.49
CA HIS A 244 6.95 -8.63 -2.05
C HIS A 244 7.35 -10.10 -2.16
N VAL A 245 6.56 -10.99 -1.57
CA VAL A 245 6.83 -12.43 -1.54
C VAL A 245 5.56 -13.23 -1.80
N TYR A 246 5.55 -13.87 -2.96
CA TYR A 246 4.64 -14.95 -3.32
C TYR A 246 5.39 -16.28 -3.20
N ASN A 247 4.70 -17.41 -3.07
CA ASN A 247 5.38 -18.70 -3.11
C ASN A 247 4.54 -19.74 -3.86
N ILE A 248 5.22 -20.54 -4.68
CA ILE A 248 4.66 -21.63 -5.47
C ILE A 248 5.77 -22.70 -5.53
N ALA A 249 5.43 -23.97 -5.31
CA ALA A 249 6.39 -25.02 -4.96
C ALA A 249 7.63 -25.09 -5.88
N GLU A 250 7.43 -24.92 -7.19
CA GLU A 250 8.46 -25.08 -8.21
C GLU A 250 9.52 -23.95 -8.26
N LYS A 251 9.24 -22.76 -7.71
CA LYS A 251 10.15 -21.59 -7.77
C LYS A 251 10.24 -20.84 -6.44
N HIS A 252 10.33 -21.59 -5.34
CA HIS A 252 10.28 -21.04 -3.98
C HIS A 252 11.56 -20.31 -3.54
N ILE A 253 12.76 -20.74 -3.99
CA ILE A 253 14.05 -20.25 -3.45
C ILE A 253 14.25 -18.73 -3.65
N PRO A 254 14.10 -18.13 -4.86
CA PRO A 254 14.31 -16.70 -5.03
C PRO A 254 13.36 -15.87 -4.16
N LYS A 255 12.10 -16.30 -4.04
CA LYS A 255 11.05 -15.58 -3.32
C LYS A 255 11.21 -15.69 -1.80
N ALA A 256 11.56 -16.87 -1.29
CA ALA A 256 11.90 -17.07 0.11
C ALA A 256 13.13 -16.26 0.57
N LEU A 257 14.00 -15.85 -0.36
CA LEU A 257 15.17 -15.02 -0.08
C LEU A 257 14.92 -13.51 -0.20
N ALA A 258 13.82 -13.03 -0.79
CA ALA A 258 13.59 -11.59 -0.98
C ALA A 258 13.68 -10.76 0.32
N PRO A 259 13.17 -11.21 1.48
CA PRO A 259 13.36 -10.47 2.73
C PRO A 259 14.82 -10.40 3.20
N PHE A 260 15.63 -11.41 2.85
CA PHE A 260 17.07 -11.39 3.09
C PHE A 260 17.80 -10.45 2.11
N SER A 261 17.36 -10.38 0.85
CA SER A 261 17.86 -9.43 -0.16
C SER A 261 17.60 -7.99 0.26
N ALA A 262 16.35 -7.64 0.60
CA ALA A 262 15.97 -6.31 1.06
C ALA A 262 16.73 -5.91 2.34
N LYS A 263 16.85 -6.83 3.32
CA LYS A 263 17.67 -6.60 4.52
C LYS A 263 19.14 -6.33 4.17
N LYS A 264 19.70 -7.01 3.17
CA LYS A 264 21.09 -6.82 2.71
C LYS A 264 21.26 -5.51 1.93
N GLY A 265 20.25 -5.09 1.17
CA GLY A 265 20.22 -3.78 0.50
C GLY A 265 20.19 -2.63 1.51
N ALA A 266 19.49 -2.81 2.63
CA ALA A 266 19.39 -1.87 3.75
C ALA A 266 20.66 -1.77 4.65
N ASN A 267 21.81 -2.31 4.21
CA ASN A 267 23.06 -2.28 4.98
C ASN A 267 23.35 -0.87 5.53
N ASP A 268 23.67 -0.79 6.82
CA ASP A 268 23.96 0.41 7.62
C ASP A 268 22.79 1.38 7.92
N TYR A 269 21.63 1.27 7.27
CA TYR A 269 20.46 2.14 7.53
C TYR A 269 19.40 1.54 8.48
N PHE A 270 19.76 0.50 9.24
CA PHE A 270 18.86 -0.17 10.19
C PHE A 270 18.68 0.65 11.49
N ILE A 271 18.14 1.86 11.35
CA ILE A 271 17.64 2.66 12.46
C ILE A 271 16.49 1.87 13.12
N PRO A 272 16.43 1.71 14.45
CA PRO A 272 15.39 0.90 15.14
C PRO A 272 13.93 1.33 14.93
N GLN A 273 13.68 2.35 14.10
CA GLN A 273 12.37 2.91 13.77
C GLN A 273 11.92 2.59 12.35
N THR A 274 12.81 2.14 11.46
CA THR A 274 12.47 1.75 10.08
C THR A 274 11.92 0.33 10.08
N MET A 275 10.61 0.15 9.84
CA MET A 275 10.03 -1.19 9.73
C MET A 275 10.49 -1.86 8.43
N LEU A 276 11.31 -2.91 8.57
CA LEU A 276 11.53 -3.89 7.50
C LEU A 276 10.35 -4.85 7.47
N LEU A 277 9.33 -4.57 6.65
CA LEU A 277 8.11 -5.38 6.61
C LEU A 277 8.31 -6.65 5.77
N LEU A 278 8.62 -7.76 6.45
CA LEU A 278 8.63 -9.09 5.83
C LEU A 278 7.22 -9.49 5.40
N LEU A 279 6.95 -9.53 4.09
CA LEU A 279 5.79 -10.27 3.58
C LEU A 279 6.13 -11.76 3.42
N SER A 280 5.16 -12.59 3.79
CA SER A 280 5.01 -13.95 3.28
C SER A 280 3.51 -14.25 3.26
N HIS A 281 2.90 -14.01 2.11
CA HIS A 281 1.45 -13.84 1.91
C HIS A 281 0.85 -12.59 2.57
N THR A 282 -0.04 -11.93 1.82
CA THR A 282 -0.85 -10.75 2.16
C THR A 282 -0.10 -9.50 2.69
N SER A 283 -0.13 -8.45 1.83
CA SER A 283 -0.38 -7.03 2.21
C SER A 283 0.79 -6.05 2.44
N ASN A 284 1.02 -5.17 1.47
CA ASN A 284 1.66 -3.83 1.61
C ASN A 284 0.71 -2.75 1.08
N TYR A 285 0.82 -1.46 1.44
CA TYR A 285 -0.37 -0.69 1.86
C TYR A 285 -0.93 0.52 1.06
N PHE A 286 -2.19 0.81 1.40
CA PHE A 286 -2.97 2.07 1.42
C PHE A 286 -3.99 1.86 2.57
N PHE A 287 -4.64 2.89 3.13
CA PHE A 287 -5.42 2.72 4.37
C PHE A 287 -6.80 3.39 4.33
N ILE A 288 -7.86 2.65 3.98
CA ILE A 288 -9.22 3.00 4.42
C ILE A 288 -9.43 2.36 5.82
N PRO A 289 -9.68 3.14 6.89
CA PRO A 289 -9.92 2.56 8.22
C PRO A 289 -11.26 1.81 8.27
N LEU A 290 -11.19 0.47 8.32
CA LEU A 290 -12.37 -0.41 8.41
C LEU A 290 -13.13 -0.34 9.77
N THR A 291 -12.64 0.46 10.72
CA THR A 291 -13.09 0.46 12.12
C THR A 291 -14.11 1.55 12.48
N ARG A 292 -14.69 2.26 11.50
CA ARG A 292 -15.87 3.13 11.72
C ARG A 292 -16.95 2.95 10.63
N ASN A 293 -17.99 2.19 11.00
CA ASN A 293 -19.35 2.20 10.45
C ASN A 293 -19.52 1.98 8.93
N TRP A 294 -19.39 0.73 8.50
CA TRP A 294 -20.12 0.20 7.33
C TRP A 294 -21.58 -0.10 7.69
N GLY A 295 -22.31 0.92 8.14
CA GLY A 295 -23.71 0.79 8.54
C GLY A 295 -24.29 2.09 9.10
N MET A 296 -25.41 2.51 8.52
CA MET A 296 -26.26 3.65 8.91
C MET A 296 -25.56 5.02 8.98
N ILE A 297 -25.73 5.79 7.90
CA ILE A 297 -25.73 7.24 7.99
C ILE A 297 -27.00 7.66 8.75
N ARG A 298 -26.80 8.29 9.91
CA ARG A 298 -27.57 9.46 10.34
C ARG A 298 -26.57 10.61 10.50
#